data_AF-A0A365QYP0-F1
#
_entry.id   AF-A0A365QYP0-F1
#
_cell.length_a   1.000
_cell.length_b   1.000
_cell.length_c   1.000
_cell.angle_alpha   90.00
_cell.angle_beta   90.00
_cell.angle_gamma   90.00
#
_symmetry.space_group_name_H-M   'P 1'
#
loop_
_entity.id
_entity.type
_entity.pdbx_description
1 polymer ?
#
loop_
_entity_poly.entity_id
_entity_poly.type
_entity_poly.pdbx_seq_one_letter_code
_entity_poly.pdbx_strand_id
1 'polypeptide(L)'
;MDNAKRTARIATGLLVVALVELLALLIGYVFASSMDDPYTGVRVLITALFWAAGLSAIGVIAAIACLSIDLQARGGVIYGALVLHGLLVLPGLFLSFH
;
A
#
# COMPACT_ATOMS: atom_id res chain seq x y z
N MET A 1 27.65 -3.10 7.40
CA MET A 1 26.44 -2.28 7.62
C MET A 1 25.66 -2.99 8.71
N ASP A 2 25.31 -2.30 9.80
CA ASP A 2 24.58 -2.93 10.90
C ASP A 2 23.18 -3.35 10.43
N ASN A 3 22.67 -4.46 10.96
CA ASN A 3 21.38 -5.01 10.55
C ASN A 3 20.21 -4.07 10.91
N ALA A 4 20.28 -3.38 12.04
CA ALA A 4 19.24 -2.46 12.50
C ALA A 4 19.00 -1.28 11.55
N LYS A 5 20.07 -0.70 11.00
CA LYS A 5 20.06 0.41 10.03
C LYS A 5 19.55 -0.04 8.68
N ARG A 6 19.83 -1.29 8.30
CA ARG A 6 19.23 -1.89 7.10
C ARG A 6 17.72 -2.06 7.29
N THR A 7 17.30 -2.59 8.42
CA THR A 7 15.88 -2.81 8.73
C THR A 7 15.10 -1.50 8.82
N ALA A 8 15.65 -0.47 9.46
CA ALA A 8 15.04 0.86 9.52
C ALA A 8 14.84 1.46 8.12
N ARG A 9 15.81 1.31 7.21
CA ARG A 9 15.68 1.77 5.82
C ARG A 9 14.59 1.03 5.05
N ILE A 10 14.45 -0.28 5.26
CA ILE A 10 13.39 -1.08 4.64
C ILE A 10 12.03 -0.63 5.17
N ALA A 11 11.88 -0.44 6.48
CA ALA A 11 10.65 0.05 7.09
C ALA A 11 10.24 1.43 6.54
N THR A 12 11.18 2.37 6.45
CA THR A 12 10.94 3.67 5.84
C THR A 12 10.60 3.54 4.35
N GLY A 13 11.27 2.67 3.62
CA GLY A 13 10.98 2.41 2.21
C GLY A 13 9.55 1.91 2.01
N LEU A 14 9.12 0.91 2.79
CA LEU A 14 7.75 0.40 2.76
C LEU A 14 6.72 1.50 3.10
N LEU A 15 7.00 2.31 4.12
CA LEU A 15 6.12 3.44 4.47
C LEU A 15 5.99 4.43 3.31
N VAL A 16 7.10 4.79 2.66
CA VAL A 16 7.11 5.71 1.51
C VAL A 16 6.33 5.12 0.34
N VAL A 17 6.48 3.81 0.06
CA VAL A 17 5.71 3.14 -0.99
C VAL A 17 4.21 3.23 -0.71
N ALA A 18 3.76 2.95 0.52
CA ALA A 18 2.35 3.06 0.88
C ALA A 18 1.81 4.50 0.72
N LEU A 19 2.63 5.52 1.03
CA LEU A 19 2.25 6.92 0.81
C LEU A 19 2.15 7.27 -0.69
N VAL A 20 3.03 6.72 -1.52
CA VAL A 20 2.98 6.88 -2.98
C VAL A 20 1.73 6.20 -3.55
N GLU A 21 1.36 5.02 -3.05
CA GLU A 21 0.13 4.32 -3.44
C GLU A 21 -1.11 5.16 -3.10
N LEU A 22 -1.16 5.74 -1.90
CA LEU A 22 -2.25 6.65 -1.50
C LEU A 22 -2.33 7.88 -2.40
N LEU A 23 -1.18 8.49 -2.71
CA LEU A 23 -1.14 9.64 -3.61
C LEU A 23 -1.61 9.28 -5.03
N ALA A 24 -1.19 8.12 -5.54
CA ALA A 24 -1.63 7.62 -6.84
C ALA A 24 -3.15 7.37 -6.86
N LEU A 25 -3.71 6.78 -5.80
CA LEU A 25 -5.15 6.59 -5.67
C LEU A 25 -5.91 7.92 -5.58
N LEU A 26 -5.37 8.91 -4.85
CA LEU A 26 -5.97 10.25 -4.77
C LEU A 26 -6.01 10.91 -6.15
N ILE A 27 -4.92 10.86 -6.90
CA ILE A 27 -4.85 11.39 -8.28
C ILE A 27 -5.83 10.63 -9.18
N GLY A 28 -5.86 9.29 -9.08
CA GLY A 28 -6.78 8.45 -9.83
C GLY A 28 -8.24 8.78 -9.55
N TYR A 29 -8.59 9.05 -8.28
CA TYR A 29 -9.93 9.49 -7.88
C TYR A 29 -10.28 10.86 -8.46
N VAL A 30 -9.39 11.86 -8.33
CA VAL A 30 -9.62 13.20 -8.91
C VAL A 30 -9.84 13.10 -10.42
N PHE A 31 -9.00 12.33 -11.11
CA PHE A 31 -9.11 12.12 -12.54
C PHE A 31 -10.44 11.43 -12.91
N ALA A 32 -10.77 10.33 -12.24
CA ALA A 32 -12.05 9.61 -12.44
C ALA A 32 -13.27 10.51 -12.19
N SER A 33 -13.22 11.37 -11.17
CA SER A 33 -14.32 12.29 -10.83
C SER A 33 -14.52 13.42 -11.84
N SER A 34 -13.53 13.69 -12.68
CA SER A 34 -13.58 14.72 -13.72
C SER A 34 -14.06 14.20 -15.08
N MET A 35 -14.34 12.90 -15.21
CA MET A 35 -14.77 12.30 -16.47
C MET A 35 -16.25 12.59 -16.76
N ASP A 36 -16.56 12.91 -18.02
CA ASP A 36 -17.93 13.15 -18.49
C ASP A 36 -18.80 11.88 -18.40
N ASP A 37 -18.22 10.71 -18.70
CA ASP A 37 -18.89 9.42 -18.51
C ASP A 37 -18.58 8.83 -17.13
N PRO A 38 -19.57 8.75 -16.22
CA PRO A 38 -19.38 8.24 -14.86
C PRO A 38 -18.99 6.76 -14.85
N TYR A 39 -19.44 5.95 -15.81
CA TYR A 39 -19.11 4.52 -15.85
C TYR A 39 -17.63 4.30 -16.18
N THR A 40 -17.08 5.12 -17.08
CA THR A 40 -15.65 5.10 -17.37
C THR A 40 -14.82 5.53 -16.16
N GLY A 41 -15.24 6.58 -15.44
CA GLY A 41 -14.60 7.00 -14.19
C GLY A 41 -14.57 5.89 -13.13
N VAL A 42 -15.70 5.20 -12.93
CA VAL A 42 -15.79 4.05 -12.01
C VAL A 42 -14.85 2.91 -12.43
N ARG A 43 -14.78 2.56 -13.73
CA ARG A 43 -13.86 1.52 -14.22
C ARG A 43 -12.39 1.85 -13.94
N VAL A 44 -12.01 3.12 -14.13
CA VAL A 44 -10.64 3.59 -13.83
C VAL A 44 -10.35 3.47 -12.34
N LEU A 45 -11.28 3.89 -11.48
CA LEU A 45 -11.11 3.80 -10.03
C LEU A 45 -10.99 2.34 -9.55
N ILE A 46 -11.85 1.44 -10.06
CA ILE A 46 -11.78 -0.01 -9.76
C ILE A 46 -10.42 -0.58 -10.18
N THR A 47 -9.96 -0.22 -11.38
CA THR A 47 -8.67 -0.68 -11.89
C THR A 47 -7.52 -0.19 -11.00
N ALA A 48 -7.54 1.08 -10.59
CA ALA A 48 -6.53 1.66 -9.71
C ALA A 48 -6.52 0.97 -8.34
N LEU A 49 -7.69 0.72 -7.75
CA LEU A 49 -7.83 0.02 -6.47
C LEU A 49 -7.30 -1.43 -6.55
N PHE A 50 -7.57 -2.14 -7.64
CA PHE A 50 -7.09 -3.50 -7.83
C PHE A 50 -5.56 -3.57 -7.89
N TRP A 51 -4.93 -2.69 -8.67
CA TRP A 51 -3.47 -2.62 -8.76
C TRP A 51 -2.82 -2.18 -7.45
N ALA A 52 -3.40 -1.17 -6.77
CA ALA A 52 -2.93 -0.73 -5.47
C ALA A 52 -2.99 -1.85 -4.43
N ALA A 53 -4.06 -2.64 -4.40
CA ALA A 53 -4.16 -3.78 -3.50
C ALA A 53 -3.12 -4.87 -3.80
N GLY A 54 -2.84 -5.15 -5.07
CA GLY A 54 -1.81 -6.11 -5.47
C GLY A 54 -0.40 -5.70 -5.02
N LEU A 55 -0.02 -4.45 -5.26
CA LEU A 55 1.26 -3.89 -4.81
C LEU A 55 1.34 -3.85 -3.29
N SER A 56 0.26 -3.41 -2.64
CA SER A 56 0.20 -3.31 -1.19
C SER A 56 0.26 -4.67 -0.49
N ALA A 57 -0.27 -5.74 -1.09
CA ALA A 57 -0.13 -7.10 -0.57
C ALA A 57 1.35 -7.54 -0.49
N ILE A 58 2.16 -7.15 -1.48
CA ILE A 58 3.61 -7.37 -1.45
C ILE A 58 4.23 -6.58 -0.30
N GLY A 59 3.79 -5.34 -0.08
CA GLY A 59 4.20 -4.51 1.05
C GLY A 59 3.89 -5.13 2.42
N VAL A 60 2.70 -5.71 2.59
CA VAL A 60 2.30 -6.46 3.80
C VAL A 60 3.23 -7.65 4.02
N ILE A 61 3.45 -8.48 3.00
CA ILE A 61 4.32 -9.66 3.10
C ILE A 61 5.75 -9.25 3.48
N ALA A 62 6.27 -8.20 2.83
CA ALA A 62 7.60 -7.67 3.13
C ALA A 62 7.70 -7.14 4.57
N ALA A 63 6.69 -6.43 5.06
CA ALA A 63 6.66 -5.93 6.43
C ALA A 63 6.62 -7.07 7.47
N ILE A 64 5.81 -8.11 7.23
CA ILE A 64 5.74 -9.30 8.09
C ILE A 64 7.06 -10.06 8.08
N ALA A 65 7.69 -10.24 6.92
CA ALA A 65 8.99 -10.89 6.81
C ALA A 65 10.06 -10.11 7.58
N CYS A 66 10.06 -8.77 7.48
CA CYS A 66 10.98 -7.90 8.23
C CYS A 66 10.80 -8.06 9.75
N LEU A 67 9.54 -8.02 10.23
CA LEU A 67 9.20 -8.22 11.64
C LEU A 67 9.55 -9.60 12.18
N SER A 68 9.55 -10.62 11.31
CA SER A 68 9.87 -12.00 11.67
C SER A 68 11.37 -12.25 11.79
N ILE A 69 12.19 -11.52 11.03
CA ILE A 69 13.65 -11.68 10.98
C ILE A 69 14.34 -10.83 12.06
N ASP A 70 13.83 -9.64 12.32
CA ASP A 70 14.47 -8.68 13.22
C ASP A 70 13.47 -8.13 14.23
N LEU A 71 13.52 -8.64 15.47
CA LEU A 71 12.65 -8.18 16.56
C LEU A 71 12.98 -6.76 17.02
N GLN A 72 14.19 -6.24 16.74
CA GLN A 72 14.54 -4.83 16.97
C GLN A 72 13.95 -3.90 15.91
N ALA A 73 13.45 -4.44 14.79
CA ALA A 73 12.71 -3.71 13.77
C ALA A 73 11.37 -3.13 14.24
N ARG A 74 10.88 -3.57 15.42
CA ARG A 74 9.57 -3.24 16.01
C ARG A 74 9.43 -1.76 16.43
N GLY A 75 9.96 -0.83 15.65
CA GLY A 75 9.69 0.59 15.76
C GLY A 75 8.34 0.96 15.12
N GLY A 76 7.81 2.14 15.46
CA GLY A 76 6.52 2.61 14.94
C GLY A 76 6.42 2.69 13.42
N VAL A 77 7.54 2.82 12.71
CA VAL A 77 7.60 2.95 11.24
C VAL A 77 7.14 1.66 10.53
N ILE A 78 7.62 0.49 10.96
CA ILE A 78 7.25 -0.78 10.29
C ILE A 78 5.79 -1.14 10.56
N TYR A 79 5.28 -0.85 11.75
CA TYR A 79 3.86 -1.02 12.07
C TYR A 79 2.99 -0.03 11.29
N GLY A 80 3.43 1.22 11.14
CA GLY A 80 2.75 2.20 10.30
C GLY A 80 2.66 1.73 8.84
N ALA A 81 3.77 1.25 8.27
CA ALA A 81 3.79 0.69 6.93
C ALA A 81 2.87 -0.53 6.80
N LEU A 82 2.91 -1.45 7.77
CA LEU A 82 2.06 -2.64 7.78
C LEU A 82 0.56 -2.28 7.81
N VAL A 83 0.17 -1.33 8.67
CA VAL A 83 -1.23 -0.87 8.78
C VAL A 83 -1.68 -0.20 7.49
N LEU A 84 -0.86 0.71 6.93
CA LEU A 84 -1.18 1.40 5.68
C LEU A 84 -1.36 0.41 4.54
N HIS A 85 -0.42 -0.54 4.40
CA HIS A 85 -0.54 -1.54 3.36
C HIS A 85 -1.74 -2.47 3.58
N GLY A 86 -2.01 -2.87 4.83
CA GLY A 86 -3.19 -3.65 5.17
C GLY A 86 -4.50 -2.94 4.78
N LEU A 87 -4.61 -1.63 5.05
CA LEU A 87 -5.77 -0.82 4.66
C LEU A 87 -5.93 -0.72 3.14
N LEU A 88 -4.83 -0.56 2.39
CA LEU A 88 -4.85 -0.49 0.93
C LEU A 88 -5.20 -1.83 0.26
N VAL A 89 -4.92 -2.95 0.92
CA VAL A 89 -5.28 -4.29 0.44
C VAL A 89 -6.79 -4.55 0.54
N LEU A 90 -7.47 -4.03 1.57
CA LEU A 90 -8.87 -4.33 1.84
C LEU A 90 -9.82 -4.01 0.67
N PRO A 91 -9.78 -2.82 0.03
CA PRO A 91 -10.64 -2.52 -1.11
C PRO A 91 -10.46 -3.48 -2.28
N GLY A 92 -9.23 -3.83 -2.64
CA GLY A 92 -9.00 -4.76 -3.76
C GLY A 92 -9.37 -6.20 -3.43
N LEU A 93 -9.20 -6.64 -2.17
CA LEU A 93 -9.75 -7.92 -1.72
C LEU A 93 -11.27 -7.94 -1.84
N PHE A 94 -11.94 -6.87 -1.37
CA PHE A 94 -13.40 -6.77 -1.47
C PHE A 94 -13.87 -6.91 -2.92
N LEU A 95 -13.24 -6.20 -3.85
CA LEU A 95 -13.51 -6.28 -5.30
C LEU A 95 -13.17 -7.62 -5.95
N SER A 96 -12.29 -8.42 -5.34
CA SER A 96 -11.92 -9.74 -5.86
C SER A 96 -12.91 -10.82 -5.44
N PHE A 97 -13.63 -10.60 -4.33
CA PHE A 97 -14.57 -11.57 -3.76
C PHE A 97 -16.05 -11.19 -3.95
N HIS A 98 -16.35 -10.00 -4.45
CA HIS A 98 -17.70 -9.47 -4.71
C HIS A 98 -17.75 -8.80 -6.08
#